data_AF-A0A349D0B7-F1
#
_entry.id   AF-A0A349D0B7-F1
#
_cell.length_a   1.000
_cell.length_b   1.000
_cell.length_c   1.000
_cell.angle_alpha   90.00
_cell.angle_beta   90.00
_cell.angle_gamma   90.00
#
_symmetry.space_group_name_H-M   'P 1'
#
loop_
_entity.id
_entity.type
_entity.pdbx_description
1 polymer ?
#
loop_
_entity_poly.entity_id
_entity_poly.type
_entity_poly.pdbx_seq_one_letter_code
_entity_poly.pdbx_strand_id
1 'polypeptide(L)'
;MAPLSPTANTAIASAYGSKSLEQKVRNKVAIQKELGWPMEPKRPMVCLPAGMTDALGGELLQQVLPGLLTLPIEMLILGKGSSAFGKLFTDLAKEHRHRIAIIPNKKEAMQAMLAAADMALFLSNPGSLPELTDCLRFGVVPVAPACKTLEPYDAIQESGCAFTYDGSTPWHCFAAVVRALETHQFPFDWRTIQRHCMESVQGS
;
A
#
# COMPACT_ATOMS: atom_id res chain seq x y z
N MET A 1 -12.67 -15.64 -12.69
CA MET A 1 -11.19 -15.61 -12.61
C MET A 1 -10.79 -16.04 -11.21
N ALA A 2 -9.73 -16.84 -11.06
CA ALA A 2 -9.23 -17.19 -9.73
C ALA A 2 -8.77 -15.93 -8.97
N PRO A 3 -9.00 -15.85 -7.65
CA PRO A 3 -8.58 -14.71 -6.83
C PRO A 3 -7.05 -14.55 -6.85
N LEU A 4 -6.56 -13.31 -6.75
CA LEU A 4 -5.12 -13.06 -6.64
C LEU A 4 -4.60 -13.68 -5.32
N SER A 5 -3.42 -14.28 -5.34
CA SER A 5 -2.78 -14.86 -4.16
C SER A 5 -1.27 -14.68 -4.23
N PRO A 6 -0.56 -14.51 -3.11
CA PRO A 6 0.90 -14.57 -3.06
C PRO A 6 1.49 -15.99 -2.93
N THR A 7 0.69 -17.04 -2.68
CA THR A 7 1.22 -18.38 -2.31
C THR A 7 1.67 -19.25 -3.49
N ALA A 8 1.13 -19.04 -4.69
CA ALA A 8 1.46 -19.80 -5.90
C ALA A 8 1.52 -18.86 -7.12
N ASN A 9 2.27 -17.77 -6.96
CA ASN A 9 2.25 -16.67 -7.90
C ASN A 9 3.60 -16.53 -8.62
N THR A 10 3.58 -16.73 -9.93
CA THR A 10 4.76 -16.62 -10.79
C THR A 10 5.09 -15.20 -11.20
N ALA A 11 4.19 -14.23 -10.95
CA ALA A 11 4.40 -12.82 -11.23
C ALA A 11 5.21 -12.10 -10.14
N ILE A 12 5.55 -12.78 -9.04
CA ILE A 12 6.28 -12.22 -7.90
C ILE A 12 7.58 -12.99 -7.66
N ALA A 13 8.60 -12.31 -7.17
CA ALA A 13 9.95 -12.86 -7.01
C ALA A 13 10.03 -14.00 -5.97
N SER A 14 9.18 -13.97 -4.94
CA SER A 14 9.10 -15.01 -3.93
C SER A 14 7.66 -15.19 -3.48
N ALA A 15 7.13 -16.40 -3.65
CA ALA A 15 5.84 -16.78 -3.08
C ALA A 15 5.87 -16.75 -1.55
N TYR A 16 4.75 -16.40 -0.94
CA TYR A 16 4.60 -16.31 0.52
C TYR A 16 3.14 -16.47 0.96
N GLY A 17 2.95 -16.74 2.25
CA GLY A 17 1.64 -16.83 2.91
C GLY A 17 1.66 -16.18 4.29
N SER A 18 0.56 -16.27 5.05
CA SER A 18 0.45 -15.71 6.40
C SER A 18 1.46 -16.28 7.40
N LYS A 19 1.96 -17.50 7.14
CA LYS A 19 2.99 -18.19 7.93
C LYS A 19 4.42 -17.97 7.44
N SER A 20 4.62 -17.24 6.33
CA SER A 20 5.93 -17.00 5.72
C SER A 20 6.09 -15.55 5.25
N LEU A 21 5.48 -14.60 5.97
CA LEU A 21 5.48 -13.16 5.66
C LEU A 21 6.90 -12.58 5.55
N GLU A 22 7.88 -13.15 6.23
CA GLU A 22 9.28 -12.77 6.11
C GLU A 22 9.83 -12.88 4.68
N GLN A 23 9.24 -13.73 3.83
CA GLN A 23 9.62 -13.84 2.42
C GLN A 23 9.18 -12.63 1.58
N LYS A 24 8.21 -11.84 2.05
CA LYS A 24 7.70 -10.65 1.36
C LYS A 24 8.81 -9.63 1.06
N VAL A 25 9.83 -9.54 1.92
CA VAL A 25 10.99 -8.64 1.72
C VAL A 25 11.73 -8.89 0.39
N ARG A 26 11.72 -10.14 -0.11
CA ARG A 26 12.35 -10.49 -1.39
C ARG A 26 11.64 -9.82 -2.57
N ASN A 27 10.31 -9.69 -2.50
CA ASN A 27 9.53 -9.00 -3.52
C ASN A 27 9.80 -7.49 -3.51
N LYS A 28 9.95 -6.89 -2.31
CA LYS A 28 10.35 -5.49 -2.17
C LYS A 28 11.73 -5.21 -2.78
N VAL A 29 12.73 -6.01 -2.44
CA VAL A 29 14.08 -5.85 -3.00
C VAL A 29 14.08 -6.09 -4.52
N ALA A 30 13.28 -7.03 -5.02
CA ALA A 30 13.16 -7.29 -6.45
C ALA A 30 12.60 -6.09 -7.21
N ILE A 31 11.52 -5.46 -6.72
CA ILE A 31 10.93 -4.30 -7.40
C ILE A 31 11.85 -3.06 -7.29
N GLN A 32 12.52 -2.85 -6.16
CA GLN A 32 13.52 -1.79 -6.01
C GLN A 32 14.62 -1.96 -7.07
N LYS A 33 15.12 -3.19 -7.24
CA LYS A 33 16.13 -3.51 -8.26
C LYS A 33 15.60 -3.29 -9.69
N GLU A 34 14.39 -3.74 -10.00
CA GLU A 34 13.76 -3.56 -11.32
C GLU A 34 13.59 -2.08 -11.68
N LEU A 35 13.23 -1.25 -10.71
CA LEU A 35 13.06 0.19 -10.87
C LEU A 35 14.39 0.97 -10.84
N GLY A 36 15.51 0.32 -10.57
CA GLY A 36 16.82 0.95 -10.43
C GLY A 36 16.98 1.79 -9.16
N TRP A 37 16.22 1.47 -8.11
CA TRP A 37 16.27 2.14 -6.81
C TRP A 37 17.35 1.51 -5.91
N PRO A 38 17.80 2.24 -4.87
CA PRO A 38 18.54 1.63 -3.77
C PRO A 38 17.75 0.45 -3.18
N MET A 39 18.41 -0.70 -3.02
CA MET A 39 17.80 -1.89 -2.44
C MET A 39 17.74 -1.75 -0.90
N GLU A 40 16.79 -0.98 -0.41
CA GLU A 40 16.57 -0.71 1.02
C GLU A 40 15.39 -1.54 1.56
N PRO A 41 15.61 -2.77 2.07
CA PRO A 41 14.51 -3.65 2.49
C PRO A 41 13.67 -3.11 3.66
N LYS A 42 14.26 -2.21 4.46
CA LYS A 42 13.61 -1.56 5.61
C LYS A 42 12.88 -0.26 5.25
N ARG A 43 13.11 0.29 4.06
CA ARG A 43 12.42 1.50 3.59
C ARG A 43 10.92 1.15 3.43
N PRO A 44 10.01 1.93 4.06
CA PRO A 44 8.58 1.71 3.89
C PRO A 44 8.15 2.00 2.45
N MET A 45 7.40 1.07 1.88
CA MET A 45 6.87 1.17 0.53
C MET A 45 5.34 1.29 0.58
N VAL A 46 4.84 2.42 0.11
CA VAL A 46 3.42 2.77 0.08
C VAL A 46 2.90 2.66 -1.35
N CYS A 47 1.79 1.97 -1.58
CA CYS A 47 1.15 1.93 -2.89
C CYS A 47 -0.16 2.73 -2.93
N LEU A 48 -0.47 3.27 -4.12
CA LEU A 48 -1.81 3.74 -4.51
C LEU A 48 -2.42 2.68 -5.42
N PRO A 49 -3.08 1.65 -4.87
CA PRO A 49 -3.42 0.45 -5.63
C PRO A 49 -4.56 0.68 -6.63
N ALA A 50 -5.45 1.65 -6.37
CA ALA A 50 -6.54 2.02 -7.27
C ALA A 50 -6.15 3.08 -8.31
N GLY A 51 -4.90 3.56 -8.28
CA GLY A 51 -4.47 4.74 -9.04
C GLY A 51 -5.07 6.02 -8.45
N MET A 52 -5.45 7.00 -9.28
CA MET A 52 -6.07 8.23 -8.77
C MET A 52 -7.02 8.95 -9.76
N THR A 53 -8.15 9.41 -9.21
CA THR A 53 -9.12 10.31 -9.81
C THR A 53 -9.67 11.22 -8.72
N ASP A 54 -10.47 12.22 -9.07
CA ASP A 54 -11.12 13.06 -8.06
C ASP A 54 -12.05 12.24 -7.15
N ALA A 55 -12.77 11.26 -7.70
CA ALA A 55 -13.62 10.34 -6.94
C ALA A 55 -12.84 9.39 -5.99
N LEU A 56 -11.54 9.19 -6.25
CA LEU A 56 -10.64 8.45 -5.38
C LEU A 56 -9.98 9.34 -4.32
N GLY A 57 -10.44 10.58 -4.14
CA GLY A 57 -9.91 11.53 -3.16
C GLY A 57 -8.67 12.28 -3.65
N GLY A 58 -8.59 12.53 -4.95
CA GLY A 58 -7.45 13.20 -5.58
C GLY A 58 -7.19 14.64 -5.10
N GLU A 59 -8.22 15.36 -4.65
CA GLU A 59 -8.05 16.67 -4.00
C GLU A 59 -7.31 16.53 -2.66
N LEU A 60 -7.73 15.57 -1.83
CA LEU A 60 -7.08 15.25 -0.57
C LEU A 60 -5.63 14.81 -0.80
N LEU A 61 -5.37 13.99 -1.83
CA LEU A 61 -4.02 13.58 -2.20
C LEU A 61 -3.12 14.79 -2.44
N GLN A 62 -3.57 15.74 -3.26
CA GLN A 62 -2.77 16.94 -3.57
C GLN A 62 -2.44 17.76 -2.32
N GLN A 63 -3.34 17.79 -1.33
CA GLN A 63 -3.11 18.49 -0.07
C GLN A 63 -2.09 17.78 0.83
N VAL A 64 -2.09 16.44 0.88
CA VAL A 64 -1.16 15.67 1.73
C VAL A 64 0.17 15.37 1.06
N LEU A 65 0.22 15.37 -0.27
CA LEU A 65 1.39 14.98 -1.06
C LEU A 65 2.67 15.72 -0.69
N PRO A 66 2.70 17.06 -0.47
CA PRO A 66 3.90 17.75 -0.03
C PRO A 66 4.49 17.16 1.26
N GLY A 67 3.63 16.80 2.21
CA GLY A 67 4.05 16.12 3.44
C GLY A 67 4.54 14.70 3.18
N LEU A 68 3.86 13.93 2.31
CA LEU A 68 4.32 12.57 1.96
C LEU A 68 5.72 12.59 1.34
N LEU A 69 6.05 13.61 0.55
CA LEU A 69 7.36 13.78 -0.07
C LEU A 69 8.48 14.09 0.94
N THR A 70 8.17 14.61 2.13
CA THR A 70 9.17 14.81 3.20
C THR A 70 9.45 13.53 3.97
N LEU A 71 8.59 12.51 3.87
CA LEU A 71 8.75 11.26 4.61
C LEU A 71 9.77 10.33 3.93
N PRO A 72 10.44 9.46 4.70
CA PRO A 72 11.38 8.49 4.17
C PRO A 72 10.63 7.28 3.59
N ILE A 73 9.77 7.49 2.60
CA ILE A 73 8.99 6.43 1.93
C ILE A 73 9.39 6.25 0.46
N GLU A 74 9.04 5.08 -0.07
CA GLU A 74 8.93 4.80 -1.50
C GLU A 74 7.45 4.72 -1.88
N MET A 75 7.10 5.17 -3.09
CA MET A 75 5.73 5.21 -3.58
C MET A 75 5.56 4.50 -4.91
N LEU A 76 4.62 3.55 -4.95
CA LEU A 76 4.21 2.84 -6.15
C LEU A 76 2.78 3.24 -6.53
N ILE A 77 2.57 3.74 -7.73
CA ILE A 77 1.25 4.19 -8.18
C ILE A 77 0.76 3.29 -9.30
N LEU A 78 -0.41 2.66 -9.17
CA LEU A 78 -0.99 1.94 -10.30
C LEU A 78 -1.34 2.93 -11.42
N GLY A 79 -0.90 2.66 -12.65
CA GLY A 79 -1.14 3.47 -13.85
C GLY A 79 -2.58 3.43 -14.34
N LYS A 80 -3.51 3.88 -13.50
CA LYS A 80 -4.97 3.94 -13.68
C LYS A 80 -5.43 5.29 -13.12
N GLY A 81 -6.27 6.03 -13.86
CA GLY A 81 -6.72 7.34 -13.38
C GLY A 81 -7.07 8.33 -14.48
N SER A 82 -7.29 9.58 -14.07
CA SER A 82 -7.53 10.69 -15.00
C SER A 82 -6.22 11.21 -15.62
N SER A 83 -6.32 11.93 -16.73
CA SER A 83 -5.17 12.56 -17.38
C SER A 83 -4.44 13.57 -16.48
N ALA A 84 -5.17 14.30 -15.64
CA ALA A 84 -4.61 15.26 -14.69
C ALA A 84 -3.67 14.58 -13.68
N PHE A 85 -4.13 13.50 -13.04
CA PHE A 85 -3.29 12.73 -12.11
C PHE A 85 -2.20 11.94 -12.85
N GLY A 86 -2.46 11.47 -14.07
CA GLY A 86 -1.43 10.87 -14.91
C GLY A 86 -0.26 11.82 -15.16
N LYS A 87 -0.54 13.10 -15.44
CA LYS A 87 0.51 14.13 -15.58
C LYS A 87 1.23 14.36 -14.26
N LEU A 88 0.50 14.55 -13.17
CA LEU A 88 1.07 14.77 -11.82
C LEU A 88 2.06 13.66 -11.45
N PHE A 89 1.64 12.39 -11.54
CA PHE A 89 2.52 11.27 -11.19
C PHE A 89 3.69 11.09 -12.15
N THR A 90 3.51 11.43 -13.43
CA THR A 90 4.61 11.38 -14.40
C THR A 90 5.69 12.41 -14.05
N ASP A 91 5.28 13.61 -13.64
CA ASP A 91 6.20 14.67 -13.23
C ASP A 91 6.90 14.28 -11.91
N LEU A 92 6.16 13.78 -10.91
CA LEU A 92 6.72 13.28 -9.65
C LEU A 92 7.70 12.12 -9.84
N ALA A 93 7.37 11.14 -10.70
CA ALA A 93 8.26 10.02 -10.99
C ALA A 93 9.54 10.48 -11.72
N LYS A 94 9.47 11.55 -12.52
CA LYS A 94 10.65 12.16 -13.16
C LYS A 94 11.53 12.92 -12.18
N GLU A 95 10.93 13.60 -11.21
CA GLU A 95 11.63 14.40 -10.19
C GLU A 95 12.22 13.50 -9.09
N HIS A 96 11.49 12.46 -8.68
CA HIS A 96 11.84 11.54 -7.61
C HIS A 96 12.08 10.11 -8.11
N ARG A 97 12.85 9.97 -9.21
CA ARG A 97 13.12 8.67 -9.88
C ARG A 97 13.68 7.57 -8.99
N HIS A 98 14.25 7.92 -7.83
CA HIS A 98 14.84 6.98 -6.88
C HIS A 98 13.85 6.42 -5.85
N ARG A 99 12.59 6.89 -5.84
CA ARG A 99 11.59 6.48 -4.83
C ARG A 99 10.12 6.59 -5.27
N ILE A 100 9.81 7.11 -6.45
CA ILE A 100 8.42 7.19 -6.97
C ILE A 100 8.36 6.56 -8.36
N ALA A 101 7.46 5.59 -8.54
CA ALA A 101 7.24 4.92 -9.82
C ALA A 101 5.77 4.71 -10.12
N ILE A 102 5.44 4.78 -11.41
CA ILE A 102 4.14 4.36 -11.93
C ILE A 102 4.26 2.90 -12.38
N ILE A 103 3.44 2.04 -11.80
CA ILE A 103 3.35 0.62 -12.14
C ILE A 103 2.33 0.44 -13.26
N PRO A 104 2.64 -0.29 -14.34
CA PRO A 104 1.68 -0.56 -15.41
C PRO A 104 0.39 -1.21 -14.88
N ASN A 105 -0.77 -0.79 -15.38
CA ASN A 105 -2.05 -1.41 -15.05
C ASN A 105 -2.24 -2.75 -15.79
N LYS A 106 -1.39 -3.71 -15.41
CA LYS A 106 -1.39 -5.10 -15.87
C LYS A 106 -1.44 -6.00 -14.65
N LYS A 107 -2.07 -7.16 -14.76
CA LYS A 107 -2.32 -8.07 -13.65
C LYS A 107 -1.02 -8.46 -12.93
N GLU A 108 0.01 -8.85 -13.67
CA GLU A 108 1.30 -9.30 -13.15
C GLU A 108 2.04 -8.15 -12.43
N ALA A 109 2.02 -6.96 -13.03
CA ALA A 109 2.64 -5.77 -12.45
C ALA A 109 1.92 -5.32 -11.16
N MET A 110 0.59 -5.38 -11.13
CA MET A 110 -0.19 -5.11 -9.92
C MET A 110 0.10 -6.14 -8.82
N GLN A 111 0.21 -7.43 -9.16
CA GLN A 111 0.59 -8.46 -8.19
C GLN A 111 2.00 -8.24 -7.63
N ALA A 112 2.97 -7.87 -8.47
CA ALA A 112 4.33 -7.53 -8.03
C ALA A 112 4.34 -6.31 -7.09
N MET A 113 3.58 -5.26 -7.43
CA MET A 113 3.41 -4.07 -6.58
C MET A 113 2.82 -4.45 -5.20
N LEU A 114 1.73 -5.22 -5.16
CA LEU A 114 1.11 -5.64 -3.90
C LEU A 114 2.02 -6.57 -3.07
N ALA A 115 2.80 -7.43 -3.73
CA ALA A 115 3.77 -8.27 -3.05
C ALA A 115 4.96 -7.50 -2.47
N ALA A 116 5.28 -6.33 -3.02
CA ALA A 116 6.37 -5.48 -2.55
C ALA A 116 5.93 -4.45 -1.50
N ALA A 117 4.73 -3.88 -1.64
CA ALA A 117 4.23 -2.80 -0.79
C ALA A 117 3.97 -3.25 0.65
N ASP A 118 4.30 -2.40 1.61
CA ASP A 118 3.95 -2.58 3.02
C ASP A 118 2.56 -2.01 3.30
N MET A 119 2.27 -0.84 2.72
CA MET A 119 1.06 -0.07 2.98
C MET A 119 0.32 0.26 1.70
N ALA A 120 -1.01 0.34 1.78
CA ALA A 120 -1.86 0.82 0.70
C ALA A 120 -2.60 2.07 1.17
N LEU A 121 -2.36 3.19 0.49
CA LEU A 121 -2.98 4.46 0.83
C LEU A 121 -4.28 4.63 0.03
N PHE A 122 -5.39 4.75 0.75
CA PHE A 122 -6.71 5.08 0.21
C PHE A 122 -7.13 6.46 0.70
N LEU A 123 -7.62 7.29 -0.23
CA LEU A 123 -8.01 8.69 0.00
C LEU A 123 -9.53 8.87 0.02
N SER A 124 -10.28 7.82 -0.33
CA SER A 124 -11.73 7.72 -0.23
C SER A 124 -12.13 6.36 0.36
N ASN A 125 -13.41 6.17 0.68
CA ASN A 125 -13.89 4.93 1.31
C ASN A 125 -13.55 3.70 0.43
N PRO A 126 -12.67 2.79 0.90
CA PRO A 126 -12.17 1.70 0.09
C PRO A 126 -13.11 0.49 0.07
N GLY A 127 -14.19 0.48 0.86
CA GLY A 127 -15.02 -0.72 1.07
C GLY A 127 -15.72 -1.25 -0.19
N SER A 128 -15.86 -0.42 -1.23
CA SER A 128 -16.39 -0.83 -2.53
C SER A 128 -15.31 -1.12 -3.58
N LEU A 129 -14.03 -0.88 -3.26
CA LEU A 129 -12.91 -1.06 -4.18
C LEU A 129 -12.40 -2.52 -4.11
N PRO A 130 -12.35 -3.25 -5.23
CA PRO A 130 -11.76 -4.60 -5.23
C PRO A 130 -10.30 -4.60 -4.81
N GLU A 131 -9.59 -3.48 -5.06
CA GLU A 131 -8.20 -3.29 -4.66
C GLU A 131 -7.99 -3.39 -3.14
N LEU A 132 -9.02 -3.13 -2.31
CA LEU A 132 -8.93 -3.32 -0.86
C LEU A 132 -8.72 -4.80 -0.50
N THR A 133 -9.59 -5.67 -1.02
CA THR A 133 -9.50 -7.11 -0.79
C THR A 133 -8.18 -7.66 -1.32
N ASP A 134 -7.72 -7.17 -2.47
CA ASP A 134 -6.43 -7.57 -3.04
C ASP A 134 -5.24 -7.13 -2.16
N CYS A 135 -5.28 -5.94 -1.55
CA CYS A 135 -4.28 -5.52 -0.56
C CYS A 135 -4.25 -6.46 0.65
N LEU A 136 -5.43 -6.76 1.21
CA LEU A 136 -5.56 -7.64 2.38
C LEU A 136 -4.99 -9.04 2.11
N ARG A 137 -5.29 -9.62 0.93
CA ARG A 137 -4.75 -10.92 0.49
C ARG A 137 -3.23 -10.96 0.40
N PHE A 138 -2.59 -9.83 0.13
CA PHE A 138 -1.13 -9.73 0.05
C PHE A 138 -0.49 -9.27 1.37
N GLY A 139 -1.26 -9.08 2.44
CA GLY A 139 -0.75 -8.51 3.70
C GLY A 139 -0.20 -7.10 3.50
N VAL A 140 -0.84 -6.30 2.64
CA VAL A 140 -0.57 -4.87 2.48
C VAL A 140 -1.53 -4.12 3.40
N VAL A 141 -0.99 -3.38 4.36
CA VAL A 141 -1.77 -2.76 5.43
C VAL A 141 -2.47 -1.50 4.91
N PRO A 142 -3.81 -1.41 4.96
CA PRO A 142 -4.52 -0.24 4.49
C PRO A 142 -4.34 0.97 5.42
N VAL A 143 -4.07 2.13 4.83
CA VAL A 143 -4.20 3.46 5.46
C VAL A 143 -5.35 4.17 4.75
N ALA A 144 -6.49 4.32 5.42
CA ALA A 144 -7.75 4.65 4.74
C ALA A 144 -8.73 5.45 5.61
N PRO A 145 -9.75 6.11 5.02
CA PRO A 145 -10.86 6.63 5.81
C PRO A 145 -11.57 5.50 6.57
N ALA A 146 -12.11 5.80 7.75
CA ALA A 146 -12.85 4.84 8.55
C ALA A 146 -14.04 4.25 7.75
N CYS A 147 -14.15 2.92 7.74
CA CYS A 147 -15.23 2.21 7.05
C CYS A 147 -15.56 0.91 7.79
N LYS A 148 -16.72 0.30 7.46
CA LYS A 148 -17.18 -0.94 8.13
C LYS A 148 -16.34 -2.17 7.82
N THR A 149 -15.58 -2.16 6.73
CA THR A 149 -14.78 -3.31 6.27
C THR A 149 -13.40 -3.38 6.91
N LEU A 150 -12.99 -2.35 7.67
CA LEU A 150 -11.66 -2.27 8.27
C LEU A 150 -11.75 -2.09 9.77
N GLU A 151 -11.03 -2.93 10.50
CA GLU A 151 -10.80 -2.79 11.92
C GLU A 151 -9.51 -1.99 12.14
N PRO A 152 -9.56 -0.82 12.82
CA PRO A 152 -8.37 -0.04 13.12
C PRO A 152 -7.44 -0.82 14.04
N TYR A 153 -6.13 -0.71 13.81
CA TYR A 153 -5.14 -1.36 14.65
C TYR A 153 -5.14 -0.75 16.07
N ASP A 154 -5.27 -1.62 17.07
CA ASP A 154 -5.14 -1.31 18.49
C ASP A 154 -3.90 -2.00 19.04
N ALA A 155 -2.89 -1.22 19.41
CA ALA A 155 -1.62 -1.73 19.92
C ALA A 155 -1.72 -2.37 21.32
N ILE A 156 -2.76 -2.05 22.10
CA ILE A 156 -2.98 -2.64 23.43
C ILE A 156 -3.58 -4.03 23.29
N GLN A 157 -4.56 -4.18 22.40
CA GLN A 157 -5.21 -5.46 22.13
C GLN A 157 -4.48 -6.30 21.09
N GLU A 158 -3.44 -5.73 20.46
CA GLU A 158 -2.74 -6.27 19.30
C GLU A 158 -3.69 -6.69 18.16
N SER A 159 -4.86 -6.05 18.05
CA SER A 159 -5.94 -6.41 17.10
C SER A 159 -6.07 -5.40 15.96
N GLY A 160 -6.85 -5.75 14.94
CA GLY A 160 -7.07 -4.90 13.77
C GLY A 160 -6.05 -5.05 12.66
N CYS A 161 -6.36 -4.48 11.50
CA CYS A 161 -5.64 -4.69 10.25
C CYS A 161 -5.37 -3.41 9.43
N ALA A 162 -5.72 -2.23 9.94
CA ALA A 162 -5.63 -0.98 9.20
C ALA A 162 -5.31 0.23 10.07
N PHE A 163 -4.79 1.30 9.46
CA PHE A 163 -4.66 2.62 10.07
C PHE A 163 -5.72 3.55 9.51
N THR A 164 -6.82 3.74 10.23
CA THR A 164 -7.95 4.53 9.75
C THR A 164 -7.92 6.00 10.20
N TYR A 165 -8.59 6.88 9.46
CA TYR A 165 -8.79 8.29 9.80
C TYR A 165 -10.23 8.75 9.50
N ASP A 166 -10.72 9.80 10.18
CA ASP A 166 -12.10 10.27 10.01
C ASP A 166 -12.34 11.13 8.75
N GLY A 167 -11.27 11.65 8.13
CA GLY A 167 -11.31 12.39 6.86
C GLY A 167 -11.72 13.86 6.98
N SER A 168 -11.88 14.40 8.19
CA SER A 168 -12.29 15.80 8.40
C SER A 168 -11.24 16.83 7.97
N THR A 169 -9.95 16.44 7.97
CA THR A 169 -8.85 17.28 7.48
C THR A 169 -7.77 16.45 6.78
N PRO A 170 -6.96 17.07 5.89
CA PRO A 170 -5.76 16.43 5.32
C PRO A 170 -4.78 15.90 6.37
N TRP A 171 -4.71 16.59 7.51
CA TRP A 171 -3.81 16.23 8.60
C TRP A 171 -4.19 14.90 9.26
N HIS A 172 -5.45 14.50 9.26
CA HIS A 172 -5.84 13.18 9.78
C HIS A 172 -5.37 12.05 8.87
N CYS A 173 -5.42 12.23 7.55
CA CYS A 173 -4.82 11.29 6.60
C CYS A 173 -3.30 11.22 6.80
N PHE A 174 -2.63 12.37 6.87
CA PHE A 174 -1.19 12.43 7.10
C PHE A 174 -0.78 11.77 8.43
N ALA A 175 -1.51 12.04 9.51
CA ALA A 175 -1.28 11.42 10.82
C ALA A 175 -1.48 9.90 10.80
N ALA A 176 -2.45 9.38 10.03
CA ALA A 176 -2.61 7.94 9.87
C ALA A 176 -1.43 7.29 9.13
N VAL A 177 -0.89 7.96 8.10
CA VAL A 177 0.34 7.51 7.43
C VAL A 177 1.52 7.50 8.40
N VAL A 178 1.70 8.57 9.18
CA VAL A 178 2.77 8.65 10.18
C VAL A 178 2.63 7.53 11.23
N ARG A 179 1.43 7.30 11.78
CA ARG A 179 1.20 6.17 12.71
C ARG A 179 1.59 4.83 12.09
N ALA A 180 1.20 4.57 10.84
CA ALA A 180 1.58 3.34 10.15
C ALA A 180 3.10 3.21 9.98
N LEU A 181 3.80 4.31 9.65
CA LEU A 181 5.26 4.34 9.50
C LEU A 181 5.98 4.09 10.82
N GLU A 182 5.52 4.70 11.92
CA GLU A 182 6.09 4.46 13.26
C GLU A 182 5.87 3.01 13.68
N THR A 183 4.68 2.45 13.49
CA THR A 183 4.42 1.03 13.80
C THR A 183 5.23 0.08 12.91
N HIS A 184 5.46 0.42 11.63
CA HIS A 184 6.29 -0.39 10.73
C HIS A 184 7.74 -0.55 11.23
N GLN A 185 8.23 0.33 12.10
CA GLN A 185 9.54 0.17 12.73
C GLN A 185 9.61 -1.01 13.72
N PHE A 186 8.46 -1.55 14.14
CA PHE A 186 8.34 -2.70 15.05
C PHE A 186 7.93 -3.96 14.26
N PRO A 187 8.89 -4.83 13.87
CA PRO A 187 8.59 -5.91 12.92
C PRO A 187 7.65 -6.99 13.46
N PHE A 188 7.56 -7.15 14.79
CA PHE A 188 6.65 -8.10 15.40
C PHE A 188 5.21 -7.63 15.27
N ASP A 189 4.93 -6.39 15.70
CA ASP A 189 3.62 -5.75 15.56
C ASP A 189 3.19 -5.69 14.10
N TRP A 190 4.10 -5.26 13.22
CA TRP A 190 3.81 -5.18 11.78
C TRP A 190 3.40 -6.54 11.19
N ARG A 191 4.12 -7.61 11.54
CA ARG A 191 3.78 -8.97 11.08
C ARG A 191 2.43 -9.44 11.61
N THR A 192 2.06 -9.06 12.82
CA THR A 192 0.73 -9.34 13.39
C THR A 192 -0.36 -8.66 12.57
N ILE A 193 -0.20 -7.37 12.27
CA ILE A 193 -1.15 -6.61 11.43
C ILE A 193 -1.27 -7.24 10.03
N GLN A 194 -0.14 -7.60 9.40
CA GLN A 194 -0.14 -8.25 8.09
C GLN A 194 -0.85 -9.60 8.10
N ARG A 195 -0.71 -10.37 9.19
CA ARG A 195 -1.43 -11.64 9.35
C ARG A 195 -2.93 -11.41 9.46
N HIS A 196 -3.37 -10.45 10.27
CA HIS A 196 -4.78 -10.09 10.38
C HIS A 196 -5.37 -9.62 9.04
N CYS A 197 -4.59 -8.87 8.24
CA CYS A 197 -4.99 -8.53 6.87
C CYS A 197 -5.33 -9.80 6.08
N MET A 198 -4.41 -10.77 6.03
CA MET A 198 -4.60 -11.99 5.23
C MET A 198 -5.72 -12.88 5.77
N GLU A 199 -5.87 -13.00 7.08
CA GLU A 199 -6.90 -13.83 7.73
C GLU A 199 -8.31 -13.26 7.53
N SER A 200 -8.46 -11.93 7.50
CA SER A 200 -9.76 -11.26 7.30
C SER A 200 -10.46 -11.61 5.97
N VAL A 201 -9.71 -12.15 5.00
CA VAL A 201 -10.19 -12.47 3.65
C VAL A 201 -9.99 -13.94 3.25
N GLN A 202 -9.56 -14.80 4.18
CA GLN A 202 -9.32 -16.24 3.90
C GLN A 202 -10.62 -17.08 3.80
N GLY A 203 -11.78 -16.49 4.09
CA GLY A 203 -13.10 -17.14 3.99
C GLY A 203 -14.10 -16.47 3.06
N SER A 204 -13.66 -15.54 2.21
CA SER A 204 -14.50 -14.72 1.31
C SER A 204 -14.50 -15.21 -0.13
#